data_AF-A0A2D6LPW7-F1
#
_entry.id   AF-A0A2D6LPW7-F1
#
_cell.length_a   1.000
_cell.length_b   1.000
_cell.length_c   1.000
_cell.angle_alpha   90.00
_cell.angle_beta   90.00
_cell.angle_gamma   90.00
#
_symmetry.space_group_name_H-M   'P 1'
#
loop_
_entity.id
_entity.type
_entity.pdbx_description
1 polymer ?
#
loop_
_entity_poly.entity_id
_entity_poly.type
_entity_poly.pdbx_seq_one_letter_code
_entity_poly.pdbx_strand_id
1 'polypeptide(L)' 'MPKKGYKLNLEKTTTKLRENEVFIELESPYLIMLKILGTNVSLFKSGKIIVKNTNEKKEARKVAEKLISKMQ' A
#
# COMPACT_ATOMS: atom_id res chain seq x y z
N MET A 1 -5.82 -12.40 -25.18
CA MET A 1 -5.44 -10.99 -24.95
C MET A 1 -4.85 -10.85 -23.56
N PRO A 2 -3.62 -10.34 -23.38
CA PRO A 2 -3.06 -10.15 -22.05
C PRO A 2 -3.85 -9.07 -21.32
N LYS A 3 -4.38 -9.40 -20.13
CA LYS A 3 -5.10 -8.46 -19.26
C LYS A 3 -4.17 -7.28 -18.97
N LYS A 4 -4.53 -6.07 -19.44
CA LYS A 4 -3.77 -4.82 -19.23
C LYS A 4 -3.32 -4.77 -17.76
N GLY A 5 -2.01 -4.85 -17.52
CA GLY A 5 -1.45 -4.78 -16.18
C GLY A 5 -1.86 -3.47 -15.54
N TYR A 6 -2.77 -3.52 -14.57
CA TYR A 6 -3.24 -2.34 -13.86
C TYR A 6 -2.04 -1.74 -13.12
N LYS A 7 -1.59 -0.56 -13.56
CA LYS A 7 -0.54 0.21 -12.90
C LYS A 7 -1.21 1.26 -12.01
N LEU A 8 -0.92 1.22 -10.72
CA LEU A 8 -1.35 2.24 -9.79
C LEU A 8 -0.70 3.58 -10.14
N ASN A 9 -1.48 4.64 -10.04
CA ASN A 9 -0.95 6.00 -10.04
C ASN A 9 -0.47 6.30 -8.62
N LEU A 10 0.82 6.04 -8.36
CA LEU A 10 1.42 6.19 -7.04
C LEU A 10 1.30 7.62 -6.51
N GLU A 11 1.41 8.64 -7.36
CA GLU A 11 1.28 10.05 -6.96
C GLU A 11 -0.12 10.32 -6.36
N LYS A 12 -1.18 9.98 -7.11
CA LYS A 12 -2.57 10.10 -6.62
C LYS A 12 -2.81 9.27 -5.37
N THR A 13 -2.26 8.07 -5.32
CA THR A 13 -2.37 7.18 -4.15
C THR A 13 -1.68 7.78 -2.93
N THR A 14 -0.49 8.36 -3.08
CA THR A 14 0.27 8.98 -2.01
C THR A 14 -0.49 10.18 -1.43
N THR A 15 -1.06 11.04 -2.28
CA THR A 15 -1.90 12.17 -1.85
C THR A 15 -3.07 11.69 -0.98
N LYS A 16 -3.84 10.71 -1.46
CA LYS A 16 -4.97 10.14 -0.69
C LYS A 16 -4.53 9.51 0.63
N LEU A 17 -3.41 8.79 0.62
CA LEU A 17 -2.87 8.17 1.84
C LEU A 17 -2.48 9.22 2.88
N ARG A 18 -1.87 10.34 2.44
CA ARG A 18 -1.55 11.48 3.32
C ARG A 18 -2.81 12.16 3.86
N GLU A 19 -3.81 12.43 3.01
CA GLU A 19 -5.11 12.97 3.41
C GLU A 19 -5.81 12.09 4.46
N ASN A 20 -5.59 10.78 4.36
CA ASN A 20 -6.13 9.78 5.26
C ASN A 20 -5.24 9.47 6.49
N GLU A 21 -4.26 10.33 6.77
CA GLU A 21 -3.34 10.26 7.91
C GLU A 21 -2.48 9.00 7.95
N VAL A 22 -2.16 8.42 6.80
CA VAL A 22 -1.22 7.30 6.69
C VAL A 22 0.21 7.86 6.64
N PHE A 23 1.06 7.36 7.53
CA PHE A 23 2.47 7.75 7.55
C PHE A 23 3.22 7.11 6.38
N ILE A 24 3.90 7.94 5.58
CA ILE A 24 4.68 7.49 4.43
C ILE A 24 6.16 7.67 4.76
N GLU A 25 6.88 6.55 4.82
CA GLU A 25 8.32 6.49 5.10
C GLU A 25 9.14 6.85 3.86
N LEU A 26 8.73 6.34 2.70
CA LEU A 26 9.45 6.51 1.44
C LEU A 26 8.48 6.53 0.27
N GLU A 27 8.65 7.52 -0.60
CA GLU A 27 7.94 7.63 -1.87
C GLU A 27 8.96 7.51 -3.01
N SER A 28 8.66 6.64 -3.99
CA SER A 28 9.49 6.46 -5.18
C SER A 28 8.62 6.21 -6.41
N PRO A 29 9.18 6.32 -7.63
CA PRO A 29 8.44 6.03 -8.86
C PRO A 29 7.93 4.59 -8.98
N TYR A 30 8.44 3.65 -8.17
CA TYR A 30 8.16 2.22 -8.27
C TYR A 30 7.41 1.63 -7.07
N LEU A 31 7.57 2.21 -5.88
CA LEU A 31 6.91 1.77 -4.67
C LEU A 31 6.74 2.91 -3.65
N ILE A 32 5.82 2.70 -2.72
CA ILE A 32 5.62 3.49 -1.52
C ILE A 32 5.88 2.59 -0.31
N MET A 33 6.73 3.03 0.61
CA MET A 33 6.81 2.43 1.95
C MET A 33 6.03 3.30 2.92
N LEU A 34 5.16 2.67 3.68
CA LEU A 34 4.26 3.34 4.61
C LEU A 34 4.08 2.52 5.87
N LYS A 35 3.57 3.17 6.91
CA LYS A 35 3.20 2.53 8.17
C LYS A 35 1.71 2.67 8.40
N ILE A 36 1.05 1.55 8.64
CA ILE A 36 -0.38 1.50 8.92
C ILE A 36 -0.65 0.45 10.00
N LEU A 37 -1.48 0.79 11.00
CA LEU A 37 -1.71 -0.06 12.18
C LEU A 37 -0.41 -0.51 12.86
N GLY A 38 0.60 0.37 12.92
CA GLY A 38 1.91 0.06 13.48
C GLY A 38 2.79 -0.86 12.62
N THR A 39 2.32 -1.30 11.45
CA THR A 39 2.99 -2.28 10.59
C THR A 39 3.56 -1.62 9.34
N ASN A 40 4.76 -2.03 8.94
CA ASN A 40 5.42 -1.52 7.73
C ASN A 40 4.89 -2.25 6.50
N VAL A 41 4.49 -1.48 5.49
CA VAL A 41 3.90 -1.99 4.26
C VAL A 41 4.61 -1.38 3.06
N SER A 42 4.84 -2.20 2.03
CA SER A 42 5.36 -1.74 0.73
C SER A 42 4.28 -1.95 -0.33
N LEU A 43 3.83 -0.85 -0.94
CA LEU A 43 2.89 -0.83 -2.06
C LEU A 43 3.64 -0.55 -3.36
N PHE A 44 3.61 -1.48 -4.30
CA PHE A 44 4.28 -1.34 -5.59
C PHE A 44 3.36 -0.71 -6.63
N LYS A 45 3.94 -0.02 -7.62
CA LYS A 45 3.22 0.50 -8.80
C LYS A 45 2.41 -0.57 -9.53
N SER A 46 2.80 -1.84 -9.42
CA SER A 46 2.06 -2.98 -9.98
C SER A 46 0.82 -3.40 -9.18
N GLY A 47 0.55 -2.77 -8.03
CA GLY A 47 -0.52 -3.15 -7.09
C GLY A 47 -0.19 -4.31 -6.16
N LYS A 48 1.06 -4.78 -6.16
CA LYS A 48 1.52 -5.74 -5.16
C LYS A 48 1.64 -5.04 -3.81
N ILE A 49 1.20 -5.69 -2.74
CA ILE A 49 1.32 -5.22 -1.36
C ILE A 49 2.16 -6.24 -0.61
N ILE A 50 3.20 -5.78 0.08
CA ILE A 50 4.00 -6.59 0.99
C ILE A 50 3.79 -6.04 2.40
N VAL A 51 3.22 -6.84 3.29
CA VAL A 51 3.11 -6.53 4.72
C VAL A 51 4.30 -7.17 5.43
N LYS A 52 5.11 -6.37 6.12
CA LYS A 52 6.30 -6.82 6.86
C LYS A 52 5.95 -7.08 8.33
N ASN A 53 6.75 -7.90 9.01
CA ASN A 53 6.66 -8.15 10.47
C ASN A 53 5.34 -8.76 10.98
N THR A 54 4.67 -9.59 10.20
CA THR A 54 3.61 -10.48 10.72
C THR A 54 3.79 -11.88 10.15
N ASN A 55 3.69 -12.89 11.03
CA ASN A 55 3.66 -14.31 10.65
C ASN A 55 2.22 -14.82 10.52
N GLU A 56 1.24 -13.97 10.83
CA GLU A 56 -0.17 -14.33 10.80
C GLU A 56 -0.84 -13.85 9.52
N LYS A 57 -1.26 -14.80 8.69
CA LYS A 57 -1.96 -14.52 7.43
C LYS A 57 -3.20 -13.64 7.63
N LYS A 58 -3.92 -13.82 8.74
CA LYS A 58 -5.14 -13.07 9.05
C LYS A 58 -4.84 -11.60 9.34
N GLU A 59 -3.78 -11.32 10.09
CA GLU A 59 -3.34 -9.95 10.37
C GLU A 59 -2.82 -9.26 9.11
N ALA A 60 -1.99 -9.94 8.31
CA ALA A 60 -1.50 -9.42 7.04
C ALA A 60 -2.67 -9.00 6.12
N ARG A 61 -3.73 -9.82 6.08
CA ARG A 61 -4.94 -9.52 5.32
C ARG A 61 -5.68 -8.29 5.87
N LYS A 62 -5.85 -8.19 7.19
CA LYS A 62 -6.49 -7.03 7.84
C LYS A 62 -5.72 -5.73 7.53
N VAL A 63 -4.39 -5.78 7.59
CA VAL A 63 -3.51 -4.64 7.25
C VAL A 63 -3.68 -4.23 5.79
N ALA A 64 -3.67 -5.20 4.87
CA ALA A 64 -3.84 -4.94 3.45
C ALA A 64 -5.24 -4.37 3.12
N GLU A 65 -6.31 -4.92 3.69
CA GLU A 65 -7.67 -4.42 3.53
C GLU A 65 -7.81 -3.00 4.09
N LYS A 66 -7.20 -2.73 5.25
CA LYS A 66 -7.19 -1.38 5.82
C LYS A 66 -6.45 -0.39 4.92
N LEU A 67 -5.31 -0.80 4.35
CA LEU A 67 -4.58 0.03 3.38
C LEU A 67 -5.46 0.35 2.16
N ILE A 68 -6.12 -0.65 1.58
CA ILE A 68 -7.00 -0.44 0.41
C ILE A 68 -8.13 0.54 0.74
N SER A 69 -8.75 0.43 1.92
CA SER A 69 -9.80 1.37 2.34
C SER A 69 -9.34 2.82 2.47
N LYS A 70 -8.03 3.03 2.71
CA LYS A 70 -7.40 4.35 2.85
C LYS A 70 -6.89 4.92 1.51
N MET A 71 -6.97 4.13 0.43
CA MET A 71 -6.60 4.54 -0.93
C MET A 71 -7.81 5.00 -1.77
N GLN A 72 -9.02 4.76 -1.29
CA GLN A 72 -10.27 5.18 -1.92
C GLN A 72 -10.62 6.60 -1.49
#